data_AF-A0A915IMK3-F1
#
_entry.id   AF-A0A915IMK3-F1
#
_cell.length_a   1.000
_cell.length_b   1.000
_cell.length_c   1.000
_cell.angle_alpha   90.00
_cell.angle_beta   90.00
_cell.angle_gamma   90.00
#
_symmetry.space_group_name_H-M   'P 1'
#
loop_
_entity.id
_entity.type
_entity.pdbx_description
1 polymer ?
#
loop_
_entity_poly.entity_id
_entity_poly.type
_entity_poly.pdbx_seq_one_letter_code
_entity_poly.pdbx_strand_id
1 'polypeptide(L)' 'MKKKAIEDAFVPVVKLKLGQIELDLLFARLGLANIPHDQKLDDDRLLIQLGEKCVRSLNGCRVTDQILRLVPNIDTFR' A
#
# COMPACT_ATOMS: atom_id res chain seq x y z
N MET A 1 -6.10 -19.55 -12.26
CA MET A 1 -5.97 -18.26 -11.55
C MET A 1 -6.49 -17.15 -12.47
N LYS A 2 -7.61 -16.50 -12.14
CA LYS A 2 -8.09 -15.33 -12.89
C LYS A 2 -7.35 -14.10 -12.37
N LYS A 3 -6.73 -13.32 -13.27
CA LYS A 3 -6.05 -12.06 -12.96
C LYS A 3 -6.41 -10.99 -14.00
N LYS A 4 -6.59 -9.75 -13.58
CA LYS A 4 -6.88 -8.58 -14.42
C LYS A 4 -6.04 -7.40 -13.92
N ALA A 5 -5.17 -6.88 -14.78
CA ALA A 5 -4.43 -5.65 -14.52
C ALA A 5 -5.27 -4.45 -14.98
N ILE A 6 -5.26 -3.37 -14.19
CA ILE A 6 -5.97 -2.13 -14.46
C ILE A 6 -4.97 -0.98 -14.22
N GLU A 7 -4.23 -0.61 -15.25
CA GLU A 7 -3.10 0.35 -15.16
C GLU A 7 -3.54 1.82 -15.22
N ASP A 8 -4.69 2.09 -15.85
CA ASP A 8 -5.24 3.43 -16.07
C ASP A 8 -6.18 3.91 -14.95
N ALA A 9 -6.34 3.10 -13.90
CA ALA A 9 -7.06 3.53 -12.71
C ALA A 9 -6.32 4.65 -11.96
N PHE A 10 -7.05 5.39 -11.11
CA PHE A 10 -6.48 6.44 -10.27
C PHE A 10 -5.32 5.92 -9.40
N VAL A 11 -5.46 4.69 -8.89
CA VAL A 11 -4.38 3.87 -8.31
C VAL A 11 -4.29 2.58 -9.13
N PRO A 12 -3.18 2.30 -9.83
CA PRO A 12 -3.01 1.08 -10.59
C PRO A 12 -3.14 -0.17 -9.70
N VAL A 13 -3.87 -1.17 -10.18
CA VAL A 13 -4.16 -2.38 -9.40
C VAL A 13 -4.19 -3.63 -10.28
N VAL A 14 -3.67 -4.74 -9.74
CA VAL A 14 -3.89 -6.08 -10.28
C VAL A 14 -4.89 -6.80 -9.40
N LYS A 15 -6.08 -7.05 -9.95
CA LYS A 15 -7.11 -7.84 -9.28
C LYS A 15 -6.89 -9.31 -9.61
N LEU A 16 -6.86 -10.20 -8.63
CA LEU A 16 -6.79 -11.64 -8.86
C LEU A 16 -7.63 -12.43 -7.85
N LYS A 17 -7.88 -13.70 -8.18
CA LYS A 17 -8.52 -14.65 -7.27
C LYS A 17 -7.58 -15.81 -6.96
N LEU A 18 -7.24 -15.94 -5.68
CA LEU A 18 -6.43 -17.04 -5.13
C LEU A 18 -7.35 -17.95 -4.32
N GLY A 19 -7.66 -19.14 -4.85
CA GLY A 19 -8.70 -20.00 -4.28
C GLY A 19 -10.07 -19.32 -4.32
N GLN A 20 -10.66 -19.07 -3.14
CA GLN A 20 -11.92 -18.33 -2.99
C GLN A 20 -11.72 -16.85 -2.61
N ILE A 21 -10.49 -16.40 -2.40
CA ILE A 21 -10.18 -15.05 -1.93
C ILE A 21 -9.88 -14.13 -3.11
N GLU A 22 -10.54 -12.98 -3.15
CA GLU A 22 -10.24 -11.89 -4.08
C GLU A 22 -9.16 -10.99 -3.48
N LEU A 23 -8.15 -10.67 -4.29
CA LEU A 23 -7.00 -9.86 -3.89
C LEU A 23 -6.85 -8.68 -4.85
N ASP A 24 -6.72 -7.49 -4.29
CA ASP A 24 -6.31 -6.28 -5.00
C ASP A 24 -4.84 -6.01 -4.67
N LEU A 25 -3.95 -6.23 -5.65
CA LEU A 25 -2.51 -5.98 -5.50
C LEU A 25 -2.16 -4.61 -6.05
N LEU A 26 -1.68 -3.73 -5.17
CA LEU A 26 -1.10 -2.43 -5.51
C LEU A 26 0.42 -2.54 -5.65
N PHE A 27 1.04 -1.56 -6.31
CA PHE A 27 2.48 -1.49 -6.46
C PHE A 27 2.99 -0.06 -6.24
N ALA A 28 4.13 0.04 -5.56
CA ALA A 28 4.92 1.27 -5.42
C ALA A 28 6.41 0.93 -5.43
N ARG A 29 7.20 1.65 -6.23
CA ARG A 29 8.65 1.55 -6.23
C ARG A 29 9.23 2.61 -5.31
N LEU A 30 9.91 2.20 -4.24
CA LEU A 30 10.63 3.12 -3.35
C LEU A 30 12.00 3.50 -3.94
N GLY A 31 12.50 4.68 -3.57
CA GLY A 31 13.84 5.16 -3.92
C GLY A 31 14.96 4.49 -3.12
N LEU A 32 14.82 3.20 -2.80
CA LEU A 32 15.76 2.42 -1.99
C LEU A 32 16.40 1.34 -2.86
N ALA A 33 17.70 1.10 -2.67
CA ALA A 33 18.42 0.05 -3.41
C ALA A 33 17.96 -1.36 -3.01
N ASN A 34 17.57 -1.54 -1.75
CA ASN A 34 17.04 -2.77 -1.18
C ASN A 34 15.89 -2.43 -0.23
N ILE A 35 14.96 -3.36 -0.03
CA ILE A 35 13.86 -3.22 0.93
C ILE A 35 14.20 -4.06 2.17
N PRO A 36 14.52 -3.45 3.32
CA PRO A 36 14.68 -4.16 4.59
C PRO A 36 13.42 -4.94 4.96
N HIS A 37 13.58 -6.08 5.65
CA HIS A 37 12.44 -6.90 6.10
C HIS A 37 11.49 -6.16 7.06
N ASP A 38 12.00 -5.20 7.81
CA ASP A 38 11.29 -4.38 8.79
C ASP A 38 10.93 -2.98 8.27
N GLN A 39 11.08 -2.73 6.96
CA GLN A 39 10.79 -1.43 6.34
C GLN A 39 9.39 -0.93 6.70
N LYS A 40 9.35 0.20 7.41
CA LYS A 40 8.11 0.93 7.70
C LYS A 40 7.83 1.96 6.61
N LEU A 41 6.56 2.34 6.49
CA LEU A 41 6.10 3.34 5.53
C LEU A 41 5.77 4.67 6.19
N ASP A 42 6.08 4.87 7.46
CA ASP A 42 5.70 6.04 8.26
C ASP A 42 6.61 7.26 8.09
N ASP A 43 7.82 7.10 7.53
CA ASP A 43 8.72 8.21 7.21
C ASP A 43 8.29 8.91 5.90
N ASP A 44 7.95 10.20 5.99
CA ASP A 44 7.58 11.05 4.85
C ASP A 44 8.70 11.18 3.81
N ARG A 45 9.97 10.98 4.21
CA ARG A 45 11.11 11.01 3.28
C ARG A 45 11.02 9.94 2.20
N LEU A 46 10.30 8.85 2.44
CA LEU A 46 10.06 7.80 1.44
C LEU A 46 9.25 8.30 0.24
N LEU A 47 8.51 9.40 0.38
CA LEU A 47 7.67 9.95 -0.68
C LEU A 47 8.42 10.91 -1.62
N ILE A 48 9.65 11.30 -1.26
CA ILE A 48 10.47 12.22 -2.04
C ILE A 48 10.79 11.60 -3.41
N GLN A 49 10.57 12.37 -4.48
CA GLN A 49 10.82 11.97 -5.88
C GLN A 49 10.05 10.71 -6.36
N LEU A 50 9.01 10.28 -5.63
CA LEU A 50 8.13 9.24 -6.13
C LEU A 50 7.16 9.79 -7.18
N GLY A 51 6.91 8.99 -8.22
CA GLY A 51 5.83 9.29 -9.16
C GLY A 51 4.47 9.26 -8.47
N GLU A 52 3.53 10.08 -8.95
CA GLU A 52 2.23 10.27 -8.31
C GLU A 52 1.45 8.96 -8.08
N LYS A 53 1.49 8.05 -9.05
CA LYS A 53 0.89 6.71 -8.93
C LYS A 53 1.47 5.93 -7.73
N CYS A 54 2.78 6.02 -7.48
CA CYS A 54 3.41 5.36 -6.32
C CYS A 54 3.00 6.01 -5.00
N VAL A 55 2.95 7.35 -4.95
CA VAL A 55 2.48 8.08 -3.76
C VAL A 55 1.06 7.63 -3.40
N ARG A 56 0.15 7.60 -4.37
CA ARG A 56 -1.23 7.13 -4.16
C ARG A 56 -1.29 5.66 -3.71
N SER A 57 -0.46 4.78 -4.29
CA SER A 57 -0.39 3.37 -3.89
C SER A 57 0.10 3.16 -2.45
N LEU A 58 0.98 4.04 -1.94
CA LEU A 58 1.48 3.95 -0.56
C LEU A 58 0.52 4.50 0.48
N ASN A 59 -0.33 5.46 0.09
CA ASN A 59 -1.22 6.16 1.02
C ASN A 59 -2.16 5.21 1.78
N GLY A 60 -2.68 4.15 1.14
CA GLY A 60 -3.60 3.21 1.79
C GLY A 60 -2.99 2.57 3.05
N CYS A 61 -1.77 2.05 2.93
CA CYS A 61 -1.05 1.47 4.07
C CYS A 61 -0.70 2.53 5.12
N ARG A 62 -0.16 3.68 4.68
CA ARG A 62 0.25 4.77 5.56
C ARG A 62 -0.90 5.33 6.40
N VAL A 63 -2.05 5.58 5.78
CA VAL A 63 -3.25 6.10 6.46
C VAL A 63 -3.76 5.08 7.47
N THR A 64 -3.85 3.79 7.07
CA THR A 64 -4.30 2.73 7.98
C THR A 64 -3.40 2.62 9.21
N ASP A 65 -2.09 2.61 9.02
CA ASP A 65 -1.12 2.55 10.11
C ASP A 65 -1.19 3.79 11.02
N GLN A 66 -1.37 4.99 10.45
CA GLN A 66 -1.53 6.21 11.23
C GLN A 66 -2.81 6.20 12.06
N ILE A 67 -3.94 5.76 11.49
CA ILE A 67 -5.21 5.61 12.22
C ILE A 67 -4.99 4.68 13.43
N LEU A 68 -4.38 3.51 13.21
CA LEU A 68 -4.13 2.54 14.29
C LEU A 68 -3.18 3.08 15.38
N ARG A 69 -2.27 4.00 15.05
CA ARG A 69 -1.39 4.67 16.04
C ARG A 69 -2.09 5.78 16.83
N LEU A 70 -3.12 6.40 16.25
CA LEU A 70 -3.79 7.56 16.84
C LEU A 70 -4.97 7.17 17.73
N VAL A 71 -5.49 5.95 17.63
CA VAL A 71 -6.57 5.46 18.49
C VAL A 71 -6.03 5.07 19.88
N PRO A 72 -6.75 5.41 20.97
CA PRO A 72 -6.29 5.13 22.33
C PRO A 72 -6.35 3.63 22.69
N ASN A 73 -7.21 2.87 22.01
CA ASN A 73 -7.33 1.43 22.18
C ASN A 73 -7.73 0.80 20.84
N ILE A 74 -6.85 -0.05 20.29
CA ILE A 74 -7.06 -0.69 18.99
C ILE A 74 -8.16 -1.77 19.06
N ASP A 75 -8.26 -2.51 20.16
CA ASP A 75 -9.23 -3.60 20.30
C ASP A 75 -10.66 -3.08 20.42
N THR A 76 -10.84 -1.89 21.00
CA THR A 76 -12.15 -1.20 21.01
C THR A 76 -12.48 -0.55 19.67
N PHE A 77 -11.46 -0.21 18.87
CA PHE A 77 -11.65 0.43 17.56
C PHE A 77 -12.01 -0.57 16.44
N ARG A 78 -11.56 -1.83 16.55
CA ARG A 78 -11.85 -2.92 15.59
C ARG A 78 -13.29 -3.42 15.69
#